data_AF-A0A1Y0H9J5-F1
#
_entry.id   AF-A0A1Y0H9J5-F1
#
_cell.length_a   1.000
_cell.length_b   1.000
_cell.length_c   1.000
_cell.angle_alpha   90.00
_cell.angle_beta   90.00
_cell.angle_gamma   90.00
#
_symmetry.space_group_name_H-M   'P 1'
#
loop_
_entity.id
_entity.type
_entity.pdbx_description
1 polymer ?
#
loop_
_entity_poly.entity_id
_entity_poly.type
_entity_poly.pdbx_seq_one_letter_code
_entity_poly.pdbx_strand_id
1 'polypeptide(L)'
;MLCLALALTTTTQAVQFFPLTAPVAQHWVGPEFWGNRNHDWRVTAEGLESLAPLPNRSLALLTFDTTGDFATAMDVEWLNQTRARAEARVGWQFDAKGQFNDYRDSAVFGTGTFAGLNGVGDLVIGGKIAPGPGRLAMRNGVKLGLQLVGSQATVRAVYEGQQWSLSNEVTRNPGEC
;
A
#
# COMPACT_ATOMS: atom_id res chain seq x y z
N MET A 1 10.39 -17.03 -45.73
CA MET A 1 10.95 -15.84 -45.07
C MET A 1 10.18 -15.64 -43.78
N LEU A 2 10.75 -16.06 -42.64
CA LEU A 2 10.07 -16.10 -41.34
C LEU A 2 10.38 -14.79 -40.60
N CYS A 3 9.39 -13.92 -40.38
CA CYS A 3 9.56 -12.72 -39.57
C CYS A 3 9.26 -13.05 -38.10
N LEU A 4 10.31 -13.15 -37.30
CA LEU A 4 10.26 -13.23 -35.85
C LEU A 4 10.15 -11.80 -35.30
N ALA A 5 8.99 -11.39 -34.79
CA ALA A 5 8.85 -10.15 -34.05
C ALA A 5 9.10 -10.42 -32.56
N LEU A 6 10.34 -10.27 -32.14
CA LEU A 6 10.77 -10.29 -30.75
C LEU A 6 10.50 -8.89 -30.15
N ALA A 7 9.39 -8.70 -29.45
CA ALA A 7 9.16 -7.48 -28.69
C ALA A 7 9.89 -7.60 -27.34
N LEU A 8 11.11 -7.05 -27.29
CA LEU A 8 11.90 -6.92 -26.07
C LEU A 8 11.29 -5.87 -25.13
N THR A 9 10.90 -6.36 -23.96
CA THR A 9 11.05 -5.75 -22.62
C THR A 9 10.66 -4.29 -22.45
N THR A 10 9.47 -4.05 -21.89
CA THR A 10 9.32 -2.98 -20.90
C THR A 10 9.86 -3.50 -19.58
N THR A 11 11.15 -3.34 -19.33
CA THR A 11 11.66 -3.40 -17.96
C THR A 11 11.17 -2.14 -17.26
N THR A 12 9.94 -2.16 -16.75
CA THR A 12 9.58 -1.25 -15.68
C THR A 12 10.49 -1.66 -14.53
N GLN A 13 11.57 -0.91 -14.29
CA GLN A 13 12.32 -1.10 -13.06
C GLN A 13 11.32 -0.84 -11.93
N ALA A 14 10.92 -1.90 -11.23
CA ALA A 14 10.29 -1.74 -9.94
C ALA A 14 11.36 -1.12 -9.06
N VAL A 15 11.23 0.17 -8.75
CA VAL A 15 12.01 0.76 -7.67
C VAL A 15 11.57 0.02 -6.42
N GLN A 16 12.43 -0.85 -5.92
CA GLN A 16 12.20 -1.48 -4.64
C GLN A 16 12.41 -0.39 -3.60
N PHE A 17 11.31 0.16 -3.08
CA PHE A 17 11.31 1.13 -2.01
C PHE A 17 11.63 0.43 -0.67
N PHE A 18 12.72 -0.35 -0.62
CA PHE A 18 13.22 -1.11 0.54
C PHE A 18 12.51 -2.44 0.83
N PRO A 19 13.20 -3.40 1.48
CA PRO A 19 12.74 -3.95 2.74
C PRO A 19 13.29 -3.08 3.88
N LEU A 20 12.41 -2.48 4.69
CA LEU A 20 12.82 -1.87 5.96
C LEU A 20 13.17 -3.02 6.92
N THR A 21 14.44 -3.39 6.99
CA THR A 21 14.92 -4.33 8.00
C THR A 21 16.09 -3.76 8.77
N ALA A 22 16.13 -4.09 10.06
CA ALA A 22 17.20 -3.70 10.97
C ALA A 22 17.67 -4.93 11.76
N PRO A 23 19.00 -5.16 11.88
CA PRO A 23 19.53 -6.29 12.66
C PRO A 23 19.10 -6.22 14.14
N VAL A 24 18.91 -5.00 14.64
CA VAL A 24 18.40 -4.73 15.98
C VAL A 24 17.13 -3.91 15.84
N ALA A 25 16.08 -4.30 16.57
CA ALA A 25 14.80 -3.63 16.48
C ALA A 25 14.91 -2.14 16.90
N GLN A 26 14.37 -1.25 16.07
CA GLN A 26 14.40 0.20 16.31
C GLN A 26 13.06 0.86 16.05
N HIS A 27 12.74 1.92 16.79
CA HIS A 27 11.47 2.64 16.70
C HIS A 27 11.47 3.79 15.68
N TRP A 28 12.57 3.93 14.93
CA TRP A 28 12.68 4.92 13.87
C TRP A 28 12.81 4.21 12.53
N VAL A 29 11.91 4.57 11.61
CA VAL A 29 11.75 3.96 10.29
C VAL A 29 12.76 4.47 9.26
N GLY A 30 13.49 5.53 9.57
CA GLY A 30 14.45 6.17 8.67
C GLY A 30 13.98 7.53 8.15
N PRO A 31 14.87 8.30 7.51
CA PRO A 31 14.58 9.65 7.03
C PRO A 31 13.67 9.70 5.79
N GLU A 32 13.48 8.59 5.09
CA GLU A 32 12.63 8.48 3.89
C GLU A 32 11.15 8.42 4.22
N PHE A 33 10.80 8.18 5.49
CA PHE A 33 9.43 7.97 5.94
C PHE A 33 9.03 9.00 7.00
N TRP A 34 7.78 9.44 6.92
CA TRP A 34 7.11 10.16 8.00
C TRP A 34 5.96 9.33 8.55
N GLY A 35 6.10 8.86 9.79
CA GLY A 35 5.03 8.15 10.48
C GLY A 35 4.08 9.12 11.17
N ASN A 36 2.78 8.99 10.92
CA ASN A 36 1.82 9.69 11.77
C ASN A 36 1.83 9.05 13.17
N ARG A 37 2.55 9.69 14.10
CA ARG A 37 3.03 9.12 15.38
C ARG A 37 4.18 8.13 15.18
N ASN A 38 5.38 8.70 15.01
CA ASN A 38 6.63 7.96 14.79
C ASN A 38 6.90 6.83 15.82
N HIS A 39 6.44 6.95 17.07
CA HIS A 39 6.71 5.96 18.12
C HIS A 39 5.88 4.67 17.97
N ASP A 40 4.86 4.66 17.11
CA ASP A 40 3.98 3.51 16.92
C ASP A 40 4.54 2.52 15.89
N TRP A 41 5.77 2.71 15.43
CA TRP A 41 6.43 1.90 14.41
C TRP A 41 7.68 1.23 14.96
N ARG A 42 7.95 0.02 14.47
CA ARG A 42 9.18 -0.72 14.76
C ARG A 42 9.69 -1.40 13.51
N VAL A 43 10.96 -1.16 13.19
CA VAL A 43 11.69 -1.91 12.17
C VAL A 43 12.36 -3.09 12.84
N THR A 44 12.17 -4.30 12.32
CA THR A 44 12.75 -5.56 12.79
C THR A 44 13.56 -6.24 11.69
N ALA A 45 14.08 -7.44 11.94
CA ALA A 45 14.72 -8.23 10.89
C ALA A 45 13.72 -8.78 9.85
N GLU A 46 12.43 -8.86 10.21
CA GLU A 46 11.36 -9.44 9.38
C GLU A 46 10.61 -8.38 8.59
N GLY A 47 10.69 -7.11 9.02
CA GLY A 47 10.12 -5.99 8.29
C GLY A 47 9.70 -4.85 9.21
N LEU A 48 8.66 -4.15 8.80
CA LEU A 48 8.09 -3.03 9.52
C LEU A 48 6.81 -3.45 10.23
N GLU A 49 6.73 -3.14 11.51
CA GLU A 49 5.58 -3.45 12.36
C GLU A 49 4.91 -2.17 12.85
N SER A 50 3.57 -2.17 12.82
CA SER A 50 2.75 -1.21 13.57
C SER A 50 2.50 -1.76 14.97
N LEU A 51 3.01 -1.06 15.98
CA LEU A 51 2.92 -1.43 17.40
C LEU A 51 1.55 -1.12 18.00
N ALA A 52 0.83 -0.15 17.43
CA ALA A 52 -0.44 0.34 17.96
C ALA A 52 -1.59 0.02 16.97
N PRO A 53 -2.53 -0.88 17.32
CA PRO A 53 -3.70 -1.20 16.49
C PRO A 53 -4.78 -0.11 16.64
N LEU A 54 -4.40 1.13 16.34
CA LEU A 54 -5.26 2.31 16.42
C LEU A 54 -5.59 2.81 15.00
N PRO A 55 -6.75 3.47 14.81
CA PRO A 55 -7.11 4.02 13.51
C PRO A 55 -6.06 5.02 13.01
N ASN A 56 -5.92 5.08 11.68
CA ASN A 56 -5.05 6.03 10.98
C ASN A 56 -3.58 5.91 11.42
N ARG A 57 -2.97 4.76 11.14
CA ARG A 57 -1.51 4.57 11.18
C ARG A 57 -0.99 4.45 9.77
N SER A 58 -0.27 5.48 9.33
CA SER A 58 0.32 5.61 8.02
C SER A 58 1.78 6.03 8.12
N LEU A 59 2.54 5.61 7.12
CA LEU A 59 3.87 6.10 6.82
C LEU A 59 3.81 6.76 5.46
N ALA A 60 4.06 8.06 5.41
CA ALA A 60 4.22 8.77 4.15
C ALA A 60 5.64 8.57 3.63
N LEU A 61 5.78 8.16 2.38
CA LEU A 61 7.06 8.07 1.69
C LEU A 61 7.44 9.48 1.21
N LEU A 62 8.43 10.10 1.86
CA LEU A 62 8.80 11.50 1.62
C LEU A 62 9.63 11.70 0.35
N THR A 63 10.25 10.63 -0.15
CA THR A 63 11.16 10.68 -1.31
C THR A 63 10.45 10.41 -2.64
N PHE A 64 9.14 10.21 -2.62
CA PHE A 64 8.39 9.84 -3.81
C PHE A 64 7.08 10.61 -3.87
N ASP A 65 6.99 11.48 -4.86
CA ASP A 65 5.74 12.06 -5.32
C ASP A 65 5.53 11.60 -6.77
N THR A 66 4.36 11.06 -7.07
CA THR A 66 4.04 10.54 -8.39
C THR A 66 2.80 11.22 -8.94
N THR A 67 2.99 11.94 -10.04
CA THR A 67 1.91 12.45 -10.86
C THR A 67 1.74 11.53 -12.06
N GLY A 68 0.65 10.76 -12.10
CA GLY A 68 0.41 9.84 -13.22
C GLY A 68 0.23 8.38 -12.82
N ASP A 69 0.55 7.51 -13.76
CA ASP A 69 0.36 6.07 -13.63
C ASP A 69 1.48 5.48 -12.78
N PHE A 70 1.12 4.58 -11.87
CA PHE A 70 2.10 3.92 -11.02
C PHE A 70 1.70 2.48 -10.70
N ALA A 71 2.68 1.67 -10.35
CA ALA A 71 2.48 0.35 -9.81
C ALA A 71 3.37 0.17 -8.57
N THR A 72 2.82 -0.43 -7.53
CA THR A 72 3.51 -0.70 -6.27
C THR A 72 3.01 -2.01 -5.67
N ALA A 73 3.84 -2.63 -4.84
CA ALA A 73 3.50 -3.87 -4.16
C ALA A 73 4.08 -3.88 -2.75
N MET A 74 3.42 -4.61 -1.86
CA MET A 74 3.87 -4.86 -0.49
C MET A 74 3.49 -6.28 -0.06
N ASP A 75 4.30 -6.87 0.81
CA ASP A 75 3.95 -8.11 1.51
C ASP A 75 3.40 -7.72 2.90
N VAL A 76 2.26 -8.31 3.28
CA VAL A 76 1.54 -7.90 4.49
C VAL A 76 1.15 -9.10 5.34
N GLU A 77 1.37 -8.99 6.65
CA GLU A 77 0.97 -9.98 7.64
C GLU A 77 0.18 -9.34 8.80
N TRP A 78 -0.84 -10.05 9.30
CA TRP A 78 -1.48 -9.74 10.58
C TRP A 78 -0.80 -10.48 11.72
N LEU A 79 0.10 -9.80 12.43
CA LEU A 79 0.77 -10.34 13.62
C LEU A 79 -0.22 -10.68 14.75
N ASN A 80 -1.34 -9.96 14.83
CA ASN A 80 -2.42 -10.23 15.79
C ASN A 80 -3.74 -10.60 15.10
N GLN A 81 -3.97 -11.90 14.95
CA GLN A 81 -5.14 -12.48 14.29
C GLN A 81 -6.49 -12.16 14.97
N THR A 82 -6.48 -11.79 16.26
CA THR A 82 -7.71 -11.40 16.98
C THR A 82 -8.19 -9.98 16.61
N ARG A 83 -7.28 -9.16 16.07
CA ARG A 83 -7.54 -7.79 15.60
C ARG A 83 -7.81 -7.72 14.10
N ALA A 84 -7.57 -8.81 13.36
CA ALA A 84 -7.90 -8.93 11.95
C ALA A 84 -9.44 -9.05 11.77
N ARG A 85 -10.10 -7.89 11.68
CA ARG A 85 -11.56 -7.72 11.52
C ARG A 85 -11.87 -6.89 10.27
N ALA A 86 -13.13 -6.81 9.87
CA ALA A 86 -13.56 -6.09 8.66
C ALA A 86 -13.21 -4.60 8.68
N GLU A 87 -13.07 -4.01 9.87
CA GLU A 87 -12.69 -2.62 10.07
C GLU A 87 -11.18 -2.40 10.03
N ALA A 88 -10.37 -3.44 10.31
CA ALA A 88 -8.92 -3.35 10.20
C ALA A 88 -8.56 -3.28 8.72
N ARG A 89 -7.64 -2.38 8.35
CA ARG A 89 -7.26 -2.13 6.96
C ARG A 89 -5.76 -1.92 6.84
N VAL A 90 -5.21 -2.37 5.73
CA VAL A 90 -3.80 -2.24 5.37
C VAL A 90 -3.67 -2.09 3.86
N GLY A 91 -2.77 -1.23 3.42
CA GLY A 91 -2.59 -0.91 2.01
C GLY A 91 -2.07 0.52 1.83
N TRP A 92 -2.42 1.12 0.71
CA TRP A 92 -1.98 2.45 0.34
C TRP A 92 -3.08 3.48 0.58
N GLN A 93 -2.64 4.68 0.90
CA GLN A 93 -3.42 5.89 0.70
C GLN A 93 -2.72 6.71 -0.38
N PHE A 94 -3.43 7.03 -1.45
CA PHE A 94 -2.91 7.81 -2.56
C PHE A 94 -3.86 8.96 -2.89
N ASP A 95 -3.38 9.94 -3.66
CA ASP A 95 -4.09 11.21 -3.90
C ASP A 95 -4.44 11.91 -2.57
N ALA A 96 -3.54 11.81 -1.59
CA ALA A 96 -3.72 12.43 -0.28
C ALA A 96 -3.48 13.93 -0.38
N LYS A 97 -4.48 14.72 0.00
CA LYS A 97 -4.40 16.18 -0.03
C LYS A 97 -4.71 16.77 1.33
N GLY A 98 -3.78 17.60 1.81
CA GLY A 98 -3.98 18.41 3.00
C GLY A 98 -4.73 19.72 2.72
N GLN A 99 -4.79 20.59 3.72
CA GLN A 99 -5.37 21.93 3.62
C GLN A 99 -4.53 22.85 2.71
N PHE A 100 -3.22 22.66 2.68
CA PHE A 100 -2.27 23.42 1.88
C PHE A 100 -1.78 22.57 0.71
N ASN A 101 -1.46 23.24 -0.40
CA ASN A 101 -0.83 22.59 -1.56
C ASN A 101 0.65 22.32 -1.30
N ASP A 102 0.95 21.58 -0.24
CA ASP A 102 2.28 21.27 0.26
C ASP A 102 2.35 19.79 0.66
N TYR A 103 3.35 19.07 0.18
CA TYR A 103 3.48 17.64 0.42
C TYR A 103 3.62 17.28 1.92
N ARG A 104 4.18 18.18 2.73
CA ARG A 104 4.32 17.98 4.19
C ARG A 104 2.97 18.09 4.87
N ASP A 105 2.14 19.02 4.42
CA ASP A 105 0.77 19.16 4.90
C ASP A 105 -0.07 17.93 4.51
N SER A 106 0.04 17.47 3.26
CA SER A 106 -0.57 16.21 2.81
C SER A 106 -0.06 14.98 3.58
N ALA A 107 1.23 14.92 3.94
CA ALA A 107 1.78 13.82 4.73
C ALA A 107 1.24 13.77 6.17
N VAL A 108 0.86 14.92 6.76
CA VAL A 108 0.40 15.01 8.15
C VAL A 108 -1.12 14.99 8.25
N PHE A 109 -1.81 15.76 7.42
CA PHE A 109 -3.25 16.00 7.48
C PHE A 109 -4.00 15.51 6.24
N GLY A 110 -3.28 15.00 5.24
CA GLY A 110 -3.87 14.63 3.98
C GLY A 110 -4.90 13.52 4.12
N THR A 111 -6.01 13.69 3.41
CA THR A 111 -6.98 12.62 3.19
C THR A 111 -6.95 12.24 1.73
N GLY A 112 -6.90 10.94 1.48
CA GLY A 112 -6.81 10.39 0.13
C GLY A 112 -7.58 9.10 -0.01
N THR A 113 -7.51 8.53 -1.20
CA THR A 113 -8.18 7.27 -1.52
C THR A 113 -7.43 6.10 -0.92
N PHE A 114 -8.13 5.31 -0.11
CA PHE A 114 -7.59 4.04 0.38
C PHE A 114 -7.75 2.94 -0.68
N ALA A 115 -6.69 2.17 -0.87
CA ALA A 115 -6.66 0.96 -1.67
C ALA A 115 -5.88 -0.12 -0.93
N GLY A 116 -6.50 -1.28 -0.70
CA GLY A 116 -5.81 -2.39 -0.05
C GLY A 116 -6.74 -3.49 0.39
N LEU A 117 -6.48 -4.04 1.56
CA LEU A 117 -7.14 -5.22 2.09
C LEU A 117 -7.57 -5.00 3.55
N ASN A 118 -8.70 -5.61 3.94
CA ASN A 118 -9.19 -5.58 5.31
C ASN A 118 -8.77 -6.82 6.13
N GLY A 119 -9.02 -6.81 7.44
CA GLY A 119 -8.64 -7.91 8.32
C GLY A 119 -9.35 -9.25 8.07
N VAL A 120 -10.37 -9.29 7.21
CA VAL A 120 -11.05 -10.54 6.82
C VAL A 120 -10.66 -11.02 5.42
N GLY A 121 -9.81 -10.28 4.69
CA GLY A 121 -9.30 -10.67 3.37
C GLY A 121 -9.98 -9.98 2.18
N ASP A 122 -10.94 -9.08 2.41
CA ASP A 122 -11.62 -8.37 1.32
C ASP A 122 -10.75 -7.25 0.77
N LEU A 123 -10.81 -7.04 -0.54
CA LEU A 123 -10.20 -5.89 -1.17
C LEU A 123 -11.08 -4.66 -1.03
N VAL A 124 -10.46 -3.51 -0.80
CA VAL A 124 -11.13 -2.23 -0.65
C VAL A 124 -10.46 -1.18 -1.54
N ILE A 125 -11.22 -0.44 -2.34
CA ILE A 125 -10.74 0.73 -3.11
C ILE A 125 -11.79 1.83 -3.08
N GLY A 126 -11.48 3.00 -2.51
CA GLY A 126 -12.37 4.17 -2.55
C GLY A 126 -13.79 3.91 -2.03
N GLY A 127 -13.93 3.03 -1.02
CA GLY A 127 -15.22 2.63 -0.46
C GLY A 127 -15.89 1.43 -1.15
N LYS A 128 -15.46 1.05 -2.36
CA LYS A 128 -15.88 -0.21 -3.00
C LYS A 128 -15.19 -1.39 -2.31
N ILE A 129 -15.93 -2.46 -2.08
CA ILE A 129 -15.44 -3.69 -1.43
C ILE A 129 -15.67 -4.88 -2.35
N ALA A 130 -14.70 -5.77 -2.48
CA ALA A 130 -14.83 -7.06 -3.15
C ALA A 130 -14.42 -8.19 -2.20
N PRO A 131 -15.29 -9.19 -1.96
CA PRO A 131 -14.99 -10.30 -1.08
C PRO A 131 -13.70 -11.02 -1.49
N GLY A 132 -12.86 -11.32 -0.49
CA GLY A 132 -11.75 -12.24 -0.65
C GLY A 132 -12.20 -13.71 -0.56
N PRO A 133 -11.27 -14.67 -0.59
CA PRO A 133 -11.57 -16.10 -0.43
C PRO A 133 -12.00 -16.49 1.00
N GLY A 134 -12.21 -15.52 1.89
CA GLY A 134 -12.56 -15.71 3.30
C GLY A 134 -11.43 -15.32 4.24
N ARG A 135 -11.59 -15.61 5.55
CA ARG A 135 -10.63 -15.22 6.58
C ARG A 135 -9.28 -15.88 6.34
N LEU A 136 -8.35 -15.11 5.80
CA LEU A 136 -6.98 -15.55 5.55
C LEU A 136 -6.24 -15.69 6.89
N ALA A 137 -5.72 -16.88 7.16
CA ALA A 137 -4.76 -17.08 8.25
C ALA A 137 -3.41 -16.49 7.82
N MET A 138 -3.30 -15.16 7.75
CA MET A 138 -2.21 -14.43 7.08
C MET A 138 -0.78 -14.61 7.64
N ARG A 139 -0.49 -15.71 8.34
CA ARG A 139 0.84 -16.09 8.83
C ARG A 139 1.89 -16.26 7.73
N ASN A 140 1.46 -16.47 6.49
CA ASN A 140 2.36 -16.66 5.35
C ASN A 140 2.55 -15.40 4.49
N GLY A 141 2.01 -14.26 4.93
CA GLY A 141 2.01 -13.00 4.19
C GLY A 141 1.08 -13.01 2.98
N VAL A 142 0.36 -11.91 2.76
CA VAL A 142 -0.40 -11.65 1.55
C VAL A 142 0.41 -10.70 0.67
N LYS A 143 0.66 -11.10 -0.59
CA LYS A 143 1.25 -10.19 -1.56
C LYS A 143 0.16 -9.27 -2.08
N LEU A 144 0.28 -7.99 -1.78
CA LEU A 144 -0.64 -6.97 -2.22
C LEU A 144 0.01 -6.15 -3.33
N GLY A 145 -0.71 -5.87 -4.40
CA GLY A 145 -0.30 -4.98 -5.48
C GLY A 145 -1.35 -3.91 -5.72
N LEU A 146 -0.91 -2.69 -6.04
CA LEU A 146 -1.73 -1.59 -6.49
C LEU A 146 -1.19 -1.08 -7.82
N GLN A 147 -2.08 -0.89 -8.79
CA GLN A 147 -1.79 -0.25 -10.06
C GLN A 147 -2.80 0.88 -10.30
N LEU A 148 -2.31 2.05 -10.67
CA LEU A 148 -3.11 3.17 -11.15
C LEU A 148 -2.75 3.43 -12.61
N VAL A 149 -3.75 3.40 -13.50
CA VAL A 149 -3.64 3.78 -14.91
C VAL A 149 -4.75 4.78 -15.23
N GLY A 150 -4.40 6.04 -15.52
CA GLY A 150 -5.35 7.13 -15.61
C GLY A 150 -6.15 7.30 -14.30
N SER A 151 -7.47 7.23 -14.38
CA SER A 151 -8.39 7.22 -13.23
C SER A 151 -8.68 5.81 -12.69
N GLN A 152 -8.16 4.75 -13.31
CA GLN A 152 -8.50 3.38 -12.93
C GLN A 152 -7.47 2.83 -11.93
N ALA A 153 -7.89 2.67 -10.67
CA ALA A 153 -7.11 1.95 -9.66
C ALA A 153 -7.49 0.46 -9.65
N THR A 154 -6.49 -0.41 -9.57
CA THR A 154 -6.65 -1.86 -9.42
C THR A 154 -5.79 -2.37 -8.28
N VAL A 155 -6.41 -3.01 -7.30
CA VAL A 155 -5.72 -3.73 -6.22
C VAL A 155 -5.80 -5.22 -6.51
N ARG A 156 -4.71 -5.92 -6.28
CA ARG A 156 -4.59 -7.38 -6.42
C ARG A 156 -4.00 -7.96 -5.16
N ALA A 157 -4.55 -9.06 -4.69
CA ALA A 157 -3.97 -9.86 -3.62
C ALA A 157 -3.63 -11.25 -4.14
N VAL A 158 -2.51 -11.80 -3.65
CA VAL A 158 -2.10 -13.18 -3.87
C VAL A 158 -1.79 -13.81 -2.51
N TYR A 159 -2.40 -14.95 -2.23
CA TYR A 159 -2.20 -15.71 -0.99
C TYR A 159 -2.34 -17.20 -1.29
N GLU A 160 -1.34 -18.01 -0.93
CA GLU A 160 -1.34 -19.47 -1.10
C GLU A 160 -1.78 -19.96 -2.50
N GLY A 161 -1.36 -19.25 -3.54
CA GLY A 161 -1.70 -19.57 -4.94
C GLY A 161 -3.10 -19.09 -5.37
N GLN A 162 -3.93 -18.62 -4.44
CA GLN A 162 -5.16 -17.90 -4.77
C GLN A 162 -4.88 -16.45 -5.10
N GLN A 163 -5.69 -15.89 -5.99
CA GLN A 163 -5.55 -14.52 -6.43
C GLN A 163 -6.90 -13.91 -6.73
N TRP A 164 -7.10 -12.68 -6.26
CA TRP A 164 -8.29 -11.88 -6.54
C TRP A 164 -7.90 -10.42 -6.72
N SER A 165 -8.74 -9.67 -7.41
CA SER A 165 -8.51 -8.27 -7.72
C SER A 165 -9.79 -7.47 -7.67
N LEU A 166 -9.65 -6.19 -7.35
CA LEU A 166 -10.71 -5.20 -7.38
C LEU A 166 -10.23 -4.02 -8.21
N SER A 167 -11.06 -3.55 -9.13
CA SER A 167 -10.84 -2.30 -9.85
C SER A 167 -11.93 -1.30 -9.50
N ASN A 168 -11.53 -0.05 -9.30
CA ASN A 168 -12.44 1.08 -9.13
C ASN A 168 -11.91 2.32 -9.84
N GLU A 169 -12.82 3.08 -10.44
CA GLU A 169 -12.48 4.42 -10.90
C GLU A 169 -12.35 5.32 -9.67
N VAL A 170 -11.27 6.10 -9.64
CA VAL A 170 -10.94 7.00 -8.55
C VAL A 170 -10.81 8.39 -9.10
N THR A 171 -11.64 9.28 -8.57
CA THR A 171 -11.59 10.70 -8.89
C THR A 171 -10.24 11.22 -8.41
N ARG A 172 -9.37 11.60 -9.34
CA ARG A 172 -8.22 12.43 -8.99
C ARG A 172 -8.76 13.78 -8.59
N ASN A 173 -8.35 14.31 -7.44
CA ASN A 173 -8.61 15.71 -7.15
C ASN A 173 -7.91 16.56 -8.23
N PRO A 174 -8.65 17.33 -9.05
CA PRO A 174 -8.02 18.24 -9.98
C PRO A 174 -7.39 19.38 -9.19
N GLY A 175 -6.07 19.37 -9.11
CA GLY A 175 -5.23 20.47 -8.61
C GLY A 175 -3.83 20.16 -9.10
N GLU A 176 -3.59 20.40 -10.39
CA GLU A 176 -2.96 21.61 -10.93
C GLU A 176 -1.43 21.56 -10.74
N CYS A 177 -0.74 21.75 -11.86
CA CYS A 177 0.70 21.63 -12.05
C CYS A 177 1.53 22.50 -11.08
#